data_AF-A0A1B6L9C9-F1
#
_entry.id   AF-A0A1B6L9C9-F1
#
_cell.length_a   1.000
_cell.length_b   1.000
_cell.length_c   1.000
_cell.angle_alpha   90.00
_cell.angle_beta   90.00
_cell.angle_gamma   90.00
#
_symmetry.space_group_name_H-M   'P 1'
#
loop_
_entity.id
_entity.type
_entity.pdbx_description
1 polymer ?
#
loop_
_entity_poly.entity_id
_entity_poly.type
_entity_poly.pdbx_seq_one_letter_code
_entity_poly.pdbx_strand_id
1 'polypeptide(L)'
;STIDPAVYANLRRKQRRLARENLGVLVAVAKGANDAIKECQFQFRNRRWNCSTKNFLRGKNLFGKIVDRGCRETAFIYAITSAAVTHAVARSCSEGSIESCTCDYSHQARGG
;
A
#
# COMPACT_ATOMS: atom_id res chain seq x y z
N SER A 1 2.41 14.13 -11.79
CA SER A 1 2.41 14.15 -10.31
C SER A 1 3.72 13.60 -9.78
N THR A 2 4.69 14.47 -9.51
CA THR A 2 6.03 14.06 -9.09
C THR A 2 6.05 13.88 -7.57
N ILE A 3 6.33 12.67 -7.10
CA ILE A 3 6.54 12.38 -5.66
C ILE A 3 7.70 13.25 -5.16
N ASP A 4 7.53 13.85 -3.98
CA ASP A 4 8.55 14.67 -3.31
C ASP A 4 9.89 13.90 -3.18
N PRO A 5 11.03 14.46 -3.62
CA PRO A 5 12.37 13.89 -3.42
C PRO A 5 12.64 13.41 -1.98
N ALA A 6 12.06 14.06 -0.97
CA ALA A 6 12.17 13.67 0.44
C ALA A 6 11.58 12.29 0.72
N VAL A 7 10.58 11.84 -0.04
CA VAL A 7 10.02 10.48 0.10
C VAL A 7 11.07 9.45 -0.31
N TYR A 8 11.82 9.69 -1.38
CA TYR A 8 12.88 8.78 -1.83
C TYR A 8 14.06 8.68 -0.84
N ALA A 9 14.30 9.72 -0.03
CA ALA A 9 15.34 9.72 0.99
C ALA A 9 15.02 8.71 2.12
N ASN A 10 13.73 8.55 2.47
CA ASN A 10 13.26 7.65 3.52
C ASN A 10 13.16 6.17 3.08
N LEU A 11 13.36 5.87 1.79
CA LEU A 11 13.34 4.51 1.27
C LEU A 11 14.69 3.80 1.45
N ARG A 12 14.65 2.51 1.79
CA ARG A 12 15.85 1.64 1.76
C ARG A 12 16.37 1.50 0.34
N ARG A 13 17.66 1.18 0.18
CA ARG A 13 18.34 1.06 -1.13
C ARG A 13 17.57 0.21 -2.15
N LYS A 14 17.03 -0.95 -1.74
CA LYS A 14 16.22 -1.83 -2.61
C LYS A 14 14.88 -1.19 -3.01
N GLN A 15 14.18 -0.55 -2.08
CA GLN A 15 12.90 0.14 -2.35
C GLN A 15 13.11 1.33 -3.29
N ARG A 16 14.19 2.10 -3.09
CA ARG A 16 14.53 3.23 -3.93
C ARG A 16 14.83 2.81 -5.37
N ARG A 17 15.49 1.67 -5.57
CA ARG A 17 15.71 1.11 -6.90
C ARG A 17 14.39 0.78 -7.59
N LEU A 18 13.51 0.02 -6.93
CA LEU A 18 12.18 -0.32 -7.46
C LEU A 18 11.35 0.92 -7.80
N ALA A 19 11.36 1.93 -6.93
CA ALA A 19 10.61 3.17 -7.14
C ALA A 19 11.13 3.99 -8.33
N ARG A 20 12.44 3.93 -8.63
CA ARG A 20 13.04 4.59 -9.79
C ARG A 20 12.74 3.84 -11.09
N GLU A 21 12.67 2.52 -11.04
CA GLU A 21 12.35 1.65 -12.19
C GLU A 21 10.86 1.70 -12.56
N ASN A 22 9.99 2.13 -11.63
CA ASN A 22 8.53 2.12 -11.80
C ASN A 22 7.95 3.48 -11.42
N LEU A 23 8.02 4.46 -12.33
CA LEU A 23 7.47 5.80 -12.11
C LEU A 23 5.96 5.70 -11.83
N GLY A 24 5.50 6.41 -10.79
CA GLY A 24 4.11 6.36 -10.33
C GLY A 24 3.82 5.28 -9.28
N VAL A 25 4.70 4.27 -9.09
CA VAL A 25 4.42 3.16 -8.15
C VAL A 25 4.24 3.64 -6.70
N LEU A 26 4.99 4.65 -6.27
CA LEU A 26 4.89 5.18 -4.91
C LEU A 26 3.52 5.85 -4.65
N VAL A 27 2.92 6.45 -5.68
CA VAL A 27 1.58 7.04 -5.58
C VAL A 27 0.54 5.93 -5.39
N ALA A 28 0.64 4.85 -6.17
CA ALA A 28 -0.24 3.68 -6.03
C ALA A 28 -0.08 2.99 -4.68
N VAL A 29 1.15 2.82 -4.18
CA VAL A 29 1.42 2.27 -2.85
C VAL A 29 0.82 3.15 -1.75
N ALA A 30 0.97 4.47 -1.84
CA ALA A 30 0.38 5.40 -0.88
C ALA A 30 -1.15 5.35 -0.89
N LYS A 31 -1.77 5.23 -2.07
CA LYS A 31 -3.23 5.03 -2.21
C LYS A 31 -3.67 3.73 -1.53
N GLY A 32 -3.04 2.61 -1.86
CA GLY A 32 -3.36 1.30 -1.27
C GLY A 32 -3.16 1.24 0.24
N ALA A 33 -2.10 1.88 0.76
CA ALA A 33 -1.88 1.99 2.20
C ALA A 33 -3.00 2.78 2.90
N ASN A 34 -3.48 3.87 2.31
CA ASN A 34 -4.61 4.63 2.84
C ASN A 34 -5.91 3.83 2.83
N ASP A 35 -6.16 3.07 1.75
CA ASP A 35 -7.34 2.22 1.64
C ASP A 35 -7.30 1.07 2.68
N ALA A 36 -6.12 0.48 2.92
CA ALA A 36 -5.93 -0.50 3.98
C ALA A 36 -6.28 0.05 5.37
N ILE A 37 -5.88 1.29 5.68
CA ILE A 37 -6.20 1.94 6.96
C ILE A 37 -7.71 2.10 7.11
N LYS A 38 -8.39 2.61 6.07
CA LYS A 38 -9.84 2.80 6.09
C LYS A 38 -10.57 1.48 6.29
N GLU A 39 -10.17 0.44 5.55
CA GLU A 39 -10.79 -0.88 5.65
C GLU A 39 -10.52 -1.53 7.02
N CYS A 40 -9.30 -1.41 7.53
CA CYS A 40 -8.96 -1.90 8.87
C CYS A 40 -9.80 -1.20 9.96
N GLN A 41 -9.97 0.11 9.88
CA GLN A 41 -10.84 0.87 10.78
C GLN A 41 -12.30 0.46 10.63
N PHE A 42 -12.77 0.24 9.40
CA PHE A 42 -14.13 -0.21 9.13
C PHE A 42 -14.41 -1.59 9.74
N GLN A 43 -13.53 -2.56 9.54
CA GLN A 43 -13.67 -3.93 10.04
C GLN A 43 -13.59 -4.01 11.57
N PHE A 44 -12.75 -3.17 12.19
CA PHE A 44 -12.54 -3.16 13.63
C PHE A 44 -13.33 -2.07 14.38
N ARG A 45 -14.28 -1.37 13.73
CA ARG A 45 -15.00 -0.22 14.32
C ARG A 45 -15.70 -0.50 15.66
N ASN A 46 -16.14 -1.74 15.87
CA ASN A 46 -16.86 -2.20 17.07
C ASN A 46 -15.99 -3.10 17.98
N ARG A 47 -14.67 -3.07 17.82
CA ARG A 47 -13.72 -3.85 18.63
C ARG A 47 -12.99 -2.94 19.62
N ARG A 48 -12.51 -3.53 20.74
CA ARG A 48 -11.72 -2.82 21.76
C ARG A 48 -10.45 -2.17 21.18
N TRP A 49 -9.82 -2.84 20.22
CA TRP A 49 -8.83 -2.25 19.34
C TRP A 49 -9.49 -1.96 18.00
N ASN A 50 -9.52 -0.69 17.59
CA ASN A 50 -10.29 -0.19 16.45
C ASN A 50 -9.42 0.29 15.28
N CYS A 51 -8.20 -0.25 15.17
CA CYS A 51 -7.24 0.13 14.13
C CYS A 51 -6.92 1.65 14.05
N SER A 52 -6.88 2.34 15.20
CA SER A 52 -6.57 3.77 15.23
C SER A 52 -5.13 4.07 14.79
N THR A 53 -4.96 5.00 13.86
CA THR A 53 -3.65 5.50 13.39
C THR A 53 -3.26 6.85 13.99
N LYS A 54 -3.99 7.32 15.02
CA LYS A 54 -3.83 8.65 15.67
C LYS A 54 -2.40 8.93 16.17
N ASN A 55 -1.63 7.89 16.47
CA ASN A 55 -0.25 8.01 16.94
C ASN A 55 0.76 8.29 15.82
N PHE A 56 0.39 8.07 14.56
CA PHE A 56 1.23 8.38 13.40
C PHE A 56 1.57 9.87 13.31
N LEU A 57 0.57 10.73 13.58
CA LEU A 57 0.73 12.19 13.62
C LEU A 57 1.67 12.67 14.74
N ARG A 58 2.01 11.80 15.70
CA ARG A 58 2.95 12.07 16.80
C ARG A 58 4.34 11.47 16.55
N GLY A 59 4.66 11.16 15.29
CA GLY A 59 5.96 10.61 14.89
C GLY A 59 6.18 9.14 15.28
N LYS A 60 5.12 8.41 15.62
CA LYS A 60 5.19 6.96 15.92
C LYS A 60 4.82 6.14 14.69
N ASN A 61 5.16 4.84 14.70
CA ASN A 61 4.76 3.90 13.67
C ASN A 61 3.24 3.99 13.37
N LEU A 62 2.86 3.80 12.12
CA LEU A 62 1.48 3.98 11.60
C LEU A 62 0.41 3.29 12.46
N PHE A 63 0.67 2.04 12.86
CA PHE A 63 -0.22 1.24 13.71
C PHE A 63 0.27 1.16 15.18
N GLY A 64 1.24 1.98 15.58
CA GLY A 64 1.86 1.96 16.90
C GLY A 64 2.72 0.70 17.13
N LYS A 65 2.79 0.24 18.38
CA LYS A 65 3.57 -0.96 18.77
C LYS A 65 2.83 -2.28 18.55
N ILE A 66 1.59 -2.26 18.04
CA ILE A 66 0.83 -3.50 17.84
C ILE A 66 1.51 -4.38 16.80
N VAL A 67 2.06 -3.75 15.75
CA VAL A 67 2.79 -4.44 14.68
C VAL A 67 4.09 -5.10 15.15
N ASP A 68 4.61 -4.71 16.32
CA ASP A 68 5.76 -5.35 16.95
C ASP A 68 5.36 -6.62 17.73
N ARG A 69 4.06 -6.91 17.84
CA ARG A 69 3.51 -8.07 18.55
C ARG A 69 2.92 -9.07 17.56
N GLY A 70 3.17 -10.36 17.79
CA GLY A 70 2.56 -11.46 17.05
C GLY A 70 1.12 -11.75 17.52
N CYS A 71 0.18 -10.88 17.17
CA CYS A 71 -1.24 -11.07 17.49
C CYS A 71 -2.13 -11.11 16.23
N ARG A 72 -3.42 -11.49 16.41
CA ARG A 72 -4.37 -11.65 15.31
C ARG A 72 -4.61 -10.34 14.56
N GLU A 73 -4.62 -9.22 15.28
CA GLU A 73 -4.74 -7.87 14.73
C GLU A 73 -3.55 -7.54 13.82
N THR A 74 -2.33 -7.88 14.23
CA THR A 74 -1.13 -7.69 13.41
C THR A 74 -1.19 -8.53 12.14
N ALA A 75 -1.58 -9.79 12.23
CA ALA A 75 -1.76 -10.65 11.06
C ALA A 75 -2.79 -10.05 10.08
N PHE A 76 -3.90 -9.51 10.61
CA PHE A 76 -4.90 -8.82 9.80
C PHE A 76 -4.32 -7.57 9.12
N ILE A 77 -3.58 -6.72 9.86
CA ILE A 77 -2.96 -5.51 9.31
C ILE A 77 -2.04 -5.84 8.14
N TYR A 78 -1.17 -6.85 8.28
CA TYR A 78 -0.30 -7.27 7.18
C TYR A 78 -1.11 -7.77 5.98
N ALA A 79 -2.10 -8.63 6.21
CA ALA A 79 -2.94 -9.16 5.16
C ALA A 79 -3.70 -8.06 4.38
N ILE A 80 -4.37 -7.15 5.09
CA ILE A 80 -5.16 -6.09 4.45
C ILE A 80 -4.27 -5.06 3.76
N THR A 81 -3.11 -4.73 4.34
CA THR A 81 -2.16 -3.80 3.71
C THR A 81 -1.59 -4.38 2.42
N SER A 82 -1.18 -5.66 2.43
CA SER A 82 -0.70 -6.34 1.24
C SER A 82 -1.78 -6.41 0.16
N ALA A 83 -3.01 -6.81 0.52
CA ALA A 83 -4.11 -6.89 -0.43
C ALA A 83 -4.44 -5.53 -1.05
N ALA A 84 -4.56 -4.47 -0.24
CA ALA A 84 -4.91 -3.14 -0.71
C ALA A 84 -3.81 -2.51 -1.58
N VAL A 85 -2.53 -2.69 -1.23
CA VAL A 85 -1.41 -2.22 -2.05
C VAL A 85 -1.37 -2.96 -3.39
N THR A 86 -1.49 -4.29 -3.40
CA THR A 86 -1.53 -5.06 -4.64
C THR A 86 -2.69 -4.64 -5.53
N HIS A 87 -3.89 -4.47 -4.96
CA HIS A 87 -5.06 -3.99 -5.68
C HIS A 87 -4.84 -2.59 -6.26
N ALA A 88 -4.31 -1.65 -5.47
CA ALA A 88 -4.07 -0.28 -5.94
C ALA A 88 -3.00 -0.23 -7.05
N VAL A 89 -1.91 -1.00 -6.93
CA VAL A 89 -0.87 -1.10 -7.96
C VAL A 89 -1.44 -1.70 -9.24
N ALA A 90 -2.16 -2.83 -9.16
CA ALA A 90 -2.78 -3.47 -10.32
C ALA A 90 -3.73 -2.50 -11.04
N ARG A 91 -4.57 -1.80 -10.28
CA ARG A 91 -5.48 -0.79 -10.83
C ARG A 91 -4.73 0.37 -11.50
N SER A 92 -3.69 0.90 -10.86
CA SER A 92 -2.88 1.97 -11.44
C SER A 92 -2.10 1.54 -12.69
N CYS A 93 -1.71 0.27 -12.80
CA CYS A 93 -1.18 -0.30 -14.04
C CYS A 93 -2.23 -0.29 -15.15
N SER A 94 -3.45 -0.75 -14.87
CA SER A 94 -4.55 -0.75 -15.85
C SER A 94 -4.99 0.66 -16.27
N GLU A 95 -4.85 1.65 -15.38
CA GLU A 95 -5.14 3.06 -15.66
C GLU A 95 -3.98 3.79 -16.38
N GLY A 96 -2.84 3.11 -16.62
CA GLY A 96 -1.65 3.72 -17.25
C GLY A 96 -0.92 4.74 -16.37
N SER A 97 -1.19 4.74 -15.06
CA SER A 97 -0.54 5.65 -14.10
C SER A 97 0.85 5.20 -13.66
N ILE A 98 1.23 3.96 -14.00
CA ILE A 98 2.56 3.40 -13.79
C ILE A 98 3.12 3.01 -15.16
N GLU A 99 4.22 3.65 -15.58
CA GLU A 99 4.74 3.54 -16.95
C GLU A 99 5.33 2.17 -17.28
N SER A 100 5.75 1.41 -16.27
CA SER A 100 6.47 0.15 -16.39
C SER A 100 5.57 -1.09 -16.45
N CYS A 101 4.25 -0.93 -16.40
CA CYS A 101 3.30 -2.04 -16.44
C CYS A 101 2.07 -1.70 -17.31
N THR A 102 1.36 -2.73 -17.74
CA THR A 102 0.11 -2.63 -18.51
C THR A 102 -0.79 -3.82 -18.17
N CYS A 103 -2.02 -3.82 -18.70
CA CYS A 103 -2.91 -4.98 -18.63
C CYS A 103 -2.29 -6.18 -19.35
N ASP A 104 -2.55 -7.37 -18.81
CA ASP A 104 -2.21 -8.62 -19.49
C ASP A 104 -3.31 -8.98 -20.50
N TYR A 105 -2.99 -8.85 -21.78
CA TYR A 105 -3.87 -9.19 -22.90
C TYR A 105 -3.65 -10.61 -23.44
N SER A 106 -2.77 -11.41 -22.81
CA SER A 106 -2.40 -12.75 -23.29
C SER A 106 -3.59 -13.72 -23.41
N HIS A 107 -4.62 -13.52 -22.58
CA HIS A 107 -5.85 -14.33 -22.61
C HIS A 107 -6.85 -13.91 -23.69
N GLN A 108 -6.79 -12.68 -24.21
CA GLN A 108 -7.68 -12.21 -25.29
C GLN A 108 -7.22 -12.69 -26.67
N ALA A 109 -5.92 -12.98 -26.86
CA ALA A 109 -5.38 -13.49 -28.11
C ALA A 109 -5.71 -14.98 -28.39
N ARG A 110 -6.27 -15.71 -27.42
CA ARG A 110 -6.62 -17.14 -27.53
C ARG A 110 -8.11 -17.42 -27.79
N GLY A 111 -8.92 -16.37 -27.92
CA GLY A 111 -10.37 -16.48 -28.14
C GLY A 111 -10.86 -15.97 -29.50
N GLY A 112 -9.96 -15.77 -30.47
CA GLY A 112 -10.27 -15.35 -31.83
C GLY A 112 -9.96 -16.44 -32.84
#